data_AF-A0A969GM22-F1
#
_entry.id   AF-A0A969GM22-F1
#
_cell.length_a   1.000
_cell.length_b   1.000
_cell.length_c   1.000
_cell.angle_alpha   90.00
_cell.angle_beta   90.00
_cell.angle_gamma   90.00
#
_symmetry.space_group_name_H-M   'P 1'
#
loop_
_entity.id
_entity.type
_entity.pdbx_description
1 polymer ?
#
loop_
_entity_poly.entity_id
_entity_poly.type
_entity_poly.pdbx_seq_one_letter_code
_entity_poly.pdbx_strand_id
1 'polypeptide(L)'
;MHRYHRQSLRILVLVTSVFVMVLSTAVVALAGDPPPKPVLTMKPVLPPRRSPPPIPHSMVLNPDYIYNQLQDGALRPQSSDANTWATKQKVDGKPGVLKTVTETGAGLTLYATGGVCNDFNVAADWHGEPWTSYYAGWGSFAADDGYYQAKNVTFDLERSVGPGKNYGKNQASMKIASNQPYDAGVMSPAIKVKPGQWVKVRVKYLVYNHDSDGMNYDYASMGIIPRLGQRAIYTFGYHRGEWAVLEQEVRAHGDEVVVMLQGHSPAALNSNIYFDDVQIWIEGEPVKDCKG
;
A
#
# COMPACT_ATOMS: atom_id res chain seq x y z
N MET A 1 -1.39 76.72 -6.77
CA MET A 1 -1.52 75.48 -7.58
C MET A 1 -1.13 74.18 -6.86
N HIS A 2 -0.62 74.16 -5.62
CA HIS A 2 -0.18 72.91 -4.96
C HIS A 2 -1.26 72.09 -4.21
N ARG A 3 -2.48 72.61 -4.01
CA ARG A 3 -3.54 71.86 -3.28
C ARG A 3 -4.31 70.86 -4.14
N TYR A 4 -4.47 71.12 -5.44
CA TYR A 4 -5.23 70.23 -6.33
C TYR A 4 -4.53 68.88 -6.56
N HIS A 5 -3.20 68.85 -6.60
CA HIS A 5 -2.46 67.63 -6.91
C HIS A 5 -2.51 66.57 -5.79
N ARG A 6 -2.62 66.99 -4.53
CA ARG A 6 -2.73 66.06 -3.38
C ARG A 6 -4.12 65.43 -3.24
N GLN A 7 -5.17 66.08 -3.74
CA GLN A 7 -6.52 65.52 -3.73
C GLN A 7 -6.72 64.46 -4.81
N SER A 8 -6.20 64.70 -6.02
CA SER A 8 -6.30 63.74 -7.13
C SER A 8 -5.57 62.42 -6.85
N LEU A 9 -4.42 62.48 -6.16
CA LEU A 9 -3.65 61.28 -5.82
C LEU A 9 -4.34 60.41 -4.75
N ARG A 10 -5.04 61.04 -3.79
CA ARG A 10 -5.77 60.31 -2.74
C ARG A 10 -7.01 59.61 -3.28
N ILE A 11 -7.72 60.23 -4.22
CA ILE A 11 -8.89 59.62 -4.87
C ILE A 11 -8.47 58.45 -5.75
N LEU A 12 -7.37 58.57 -6.49
CA LEU A 12 -6.86 57.48 -7.33
C LEU A 12 -6.51 56.24 -6.48
N VAL A 13 -5.79 56.40 -5.37
CA VAL A 13 -5.41 55.30 -4.46
C VAL A 13 -6.63 54.64 -3.82
N LEU A 14 -7.66 55.41 -3.46
CA LEU A 14 -8.89 54.86 -2.89
C LEU A 14 -9.68 54.06 -3.92
N VAL A 15 -9.76 54.53 -5.17
CA VAL A 15 -10.47 53.82 -6.24
C VAL A 15 -9.75 52.52 -6.63
N THR A 16 -8.41 52.50 -6.72
CA THR A 16 -7.67 51.24 -6.96
C THR A 16 -7.78 50.27 -5.79
N SER A 17 -7.78 50.76 -4.54
CA SER A 17 -7.91 49.89 -3.36
C SER A 17 -9.28 49.20 -3.28
N VAL A 18 -10.36 49.92 -3.64
CA VAL A 18 -11.71 49.33 -3.71
C VAL A 18 -11.81 48.34 -4.87
N PHE A 19 -11.18 48.61 -6.02
CA PHE A 19 -11.19 47.69 -7.16
C PHE A 19 -10.46 46.37 -6.85
N VAL A 20 -9.34 46.41 -6.11
CA VAL A 20 -8.60 45.20 -5.69
C VAL A 20 -9.38 44.39 -4.66
N MET A 21 -10.15 45.02 -3.76
CA MET A 21 -11.00 44.31 -2.80
C MET A 21 -12.25 43.69 -3.43
N VAL A 22 -12.83 44.30 -4.47
CA VAL A 22 -14.00 43.73 -5.17
C VAL A 22 -13.61 42.59 -6.13
N LEU A 23 -12.40 42.62 -6.72
CA LEU A 23 -11.93 41.49 -7.53
C LEU A 23 -11.50 40.27 -6.71
N SER A 24 -11.09 40.44 -5.45
CA SER A 24 -10.60 39.31 -4.63
C SER A 24 -11.71 38.44 -4.05
N THR A 25 -12.95 38.94 -3.93
CA THR A 25 -14.10 38.12 -3.49
C THR A 25 -14.74 37.31 -4.63
N ALA A 26 -14.56 37.71 -5.89
CA ALA A 26 -15.12 37.00 -7.05
C ALA A 26 -14.35 35.71 -7.42
N VAL A 27 -13.07 35.61 -7.06
CA VAL A 27 -12.23 34.43 -7.42
C VAL A 27 -12.48 33.23 -6.50
N VAL A 28 -13.07 33.43 -5.32
CA VAL A 28 -13.30 32.34 -4.35
C VAL A 28 -14.58 31.53 -4.65
N ALA A 29 -15.46 32.01 -5.54
CA ALA A 29 -16.76 31.39 -5.80
C ALA A 29 -16.82 30.45 -7.03
N LEU A 30 -15.69 30.23 -7.74
CA LEU A 30 -15.63 29.35 -8.93
C LEU A 30 -14.75 28.10 -8.75
N ALA A 31 -14.25 27.83 -7.54
CA ALA A 31 -13.73 26.52 -7.21
C ALA A 31 -14.93 25.58 -7.03
N GLY A 32 -15.51 25.11 -8.15
CA GLY A 32 -16.40 23.95 -8.12
C GLY A 32 -15.70 22.81 -7.38
N ASP A 33 -16.48 22.01 -6.65
CA ASP A 33 -15.94 20.85 -5.95
C ASP A 33 -15.01 20.09 -6.90
N PRO A 34 -13.78 19.75 -6.46
CA PRO A 34 -12.88 18.98 -7.29
C PRO A 34 -13.64 17.74 -7.78
N PRO A 35 -13.51 17.38 -9.07
CA PRO A 35 -14.20 16.22 -9.61
C PRO A 35 -13.98 15.04 -8.67
N PRO A 36 -15.04 14.25 -8.36
CA PRO A 36 -14.93 13.16 -7.42
C PRO A 36 -13.75 12.29 -7.85
N LYS A 37 -12.78 12.12 -6.93
CA LYS A 37 -11.60 11.30 -7.20
C LYS A 37 -12.08 9.93 -7.70
N PRO A 38 -11.52 9.39 -8.78
CA PRO A 38 -11.95 8.10 -9.32
C PRO A 38 -11.97 7.06 -8.20
N VAL A 39 -13.11 6.38 -8.05
CA VAL A 39 -13.24 5.31 -7.05
C VAL A 39 -12.42 4.12 -7.53
N LEU A 40 -11.53 3.64 -6.67
CA LEU A 40 -10.70 2.47 -6.93
C LEU A 40 -11.57 1.27 -7.29
N THR A 41 -11.43 0.74 -8.50
CA THR A 41 -12.10 -0.49 -8.91
C THR A 41 -11.17 -1.66 -8.63
N MET A 42 -11.34 -2.30 -7.47
CA MET A 42 -10.65 -3.58 -7.17
C MET A 42 -11.37 -4.73 -7.85
N LYS A 43 -10.61 -5.60 -8.51
CA LYS A 43 -11.11 -6.83 -9.13
C LYS A 43 -10.41 -8.05 -8.53
N PRO A 44 -11.13 -9.18 -8.39
CA PRO A 44 -10.51 -10.46 -8.09
C PRO A 44 -9.45 -10.82 -9.15
N VAL A 45 -8.33 -11.37 -8.70
CA VAL A 45 -7.30 -11.91 -9.59
C VAL A 45 -7.41 -13.42 -9.58
N LEU A 46 -8.02 -13.97 -10.63
CA LEU A 46 -8.34 -15.39 -10.72
C LEU A 46 -7.21 -16.19 -11.40
N PRO A 47 -6.77 -17.31 -10.81
CA PRO A 47 -5.77 -18.21 -11.36
C PRO A 47 -6.38 -19.41 -12.14
N PRO A 48 -5.65 -20.03 -13.08
CA PRO A 48 -4.42 -19.54 -13.70
C PRO A 48 -4.73 -18.40 -14.69
N ARG A 49 -3.93 -17.34 -14.70
CA ARG A 49 -4.10 -16.26 -15.70
C ARG A 49 -3.18 -16.51 -16.89
N ARG A 50 -3.76 -16.97 -17.99
CA ARG A 50 -3.04 -17.19 -19.26
C ARG A 50 -3.19 -16.05 -20.27
N SER A 51 -4.11 -15.11 -20.03
CA SER A 51 -4.33 -13.96 -20.90
C SER A 51 -4.78 -12.71 -20.11
N PRO A 52 -4.11 -11.55 -20.32
CA PRO A 52 -2.81 -11.45 -20.97
C PRO A 52 -1.76 -12.27 -20.20
N PRO A 53 -0.68 -12.73 -20.86
CA PRO A 53 0.38 -13.44 -20.17
C PRO A 53 0.98 -12.55 -19.07
N PRO A 54 1.49 -13.14 -17.98
CA PRO A 54 2.23 -12.39 -16.96
C PRO A 54 3.39 -11.57 -17.57
N ILE A 55 3.79 -10.51 -16.86
CA ILE A 55 4.84 -9.59 -17.30
C ILE A 55 6.18 -10.29 -17.60
N PRO A 56 6.94 -9.80 -18.61
CA PRO A 56 6.62 -8.66 -19.48
C PRO A 56 5.74 -9.06 -20.67
N HIS A 57 4.71 -8.26 -20.96
CA HIS A 57 3.87 -8.41 -22.15
C HIS A 57 3.73 -7.09 -22.93
N SER A 58 3.31 -7.16 -24.19
CA SER A 58 3.29 -6.04 -25.15
C SER A 58 2.32 -4.88 -24.83
N MET A 59 1.61 -4.95 -23.69
CA MET A 59 0.63 -3.93 -23.25
C MET A 59 1.05 -3.26 -21.93
N VAL A 60 2.33 -3.36 -21.58
CA VAL A 60 2.96 -2.65 -20.46
C VAL A 60 3.14 -1.18 -20.88
N LEU A 61 2.81 -0.24 -20.00
CA LEU A 61 2.88 1.20 -20.29
C LEU A 61 4.35 1.63 -20.43
N ASN A 62 4.61 2.63 -21.27
CA ASN A 62 5.95 3.21 -21.41
C ASN A 62 6.39 3.84 -20.08
N PRO A 63 7.53 3.42 -19.49
CA PRO A 63 8.05 3.99 -18.24
C PRO A 63 8.21 5.52 -18.26
N ASP A 64 8.64 6.11 -19.38
CA ASP A 64 8.84 7.56 -19.51
C ASP A 64 7.54 8.35 -19.36
N TYR A 65 6.43 7.78 -19.83
CA TYR A 65 5.11 8.39 -19.72
C TYR A 65 4.60 8.38 -18.26
N ILE A 66 4.89 7.31 -17.52
CA ILE A 66 4.54 7.19 -16.10
C ILE A 66 5.41 8.12 -15.25
N TYR A 67 6.71 8.21 -15.57
CA TYR A 67 7.65 9.06 -14.85
C TYR A 67 7.21 10.53 -14.81
N ASN A 68 6.88 11.11 -15.96
CA ASN A 68 6.44 12.51 -16.05
C ASN A 68 5.13 12.76 -15.28
N GLN A 69 4.22 11.79 -15.26
CA GLN A 69 2.95 11.91 -14.55
C GLN A 69 3.10 11.79 -13.02
N LEU A 70 4.07 11.02 -12.52
CA LEU A 70 4.38 10.98 -11.09
C LEU A 70 4.91 12.33 -10.59
N GLN A 71 5.66 13.05 -11.43
CA GLN A 71 6.15 14.40 -11.11
C GLN A 71 5.03 15.45 -11.12
N ASP A 72 3.99 15.26 -11.94
CA ASP A 72 2.83 16.17 -12.05
C ASP A 72 1.77 16.01 -10.93
N GLY A 73 2.06 15.25 -9.88
CA GLY A 73 1.16 15.11 -8.72
C GLY A 73 0.05 14.07 -8.88
N ALA A 74 0.16 13.16 -9.85
CA ALA A 74 -0.77 12.03 -10.01
C ALA A 74 -0.59 10.92 -8.95
N LEU A 75 0.32 11.11 -7.98
CA LEU A 75 0.47 10.23 -6.83
C LEU A 75 -0.84 10.17 -6.04
N ARG A 76 -1.26 8.95 -5.71
CA ARG A 76 -2.41 8.77 -4.81
C ARG A 76 -2.08 9.37 -3.44
N PRO A 77 -3.08 9.89 -2.70
CA PRO A 77 -2.87 10.47 -1.37
C PRO A 77 -2.08 9.55 -0.42
N GLN A 78 -2.32 8.24 -0.51
CA GLN A 78 -1.62 7.23 0.28
C GLN A 78 -0.12 7.16 -0.06
N SER A 79 0.27 7.39 -1.32
CA SER A 79 1.67 7.46 -1.75
C SER A 79 2.37 8.74 -1.25
N SER A 80 1.66 9.88 -1.22
CA SER A 80 2.19 11.11 -0.62
C SER A 80 2.27 11.03 0.91
N ASP A 81 1.29 10.38 1.55
CA ASP A 81 1.31 10.09 2.98
C ASP A 81 2.47 9.14 3.31
N ALA A 82 2.70 8.14 2.45
CA ALA A 82 3.83 7.23 2.54
C ALA A 82 5.17 7.96 2.56
N ASN A 83 5.38 8.83 1.57
CA ASN A 83 6.58 9.64 1.50
C ASN A 83 6.72 10.54 2.73
N THR A 84 5.63 11.20 3.15
CA THR A 84 5.61 12.06 4.34
C THR A 84 5.95 11.30 5.61
N TRP A 85 5.43 10.09 5.80
CA TRP A 85 5.74 9.24 6.94
C TRP A 85 7.20 8.76 6.91
N ALA A 86 7.73 8.38 5.75
CA ALA A 86 9.14 8.04 5.59
C ALA A 86 10.08 9.22 5.93
N THR A 87 9.77 10.43 5.43
CA THR A 87 10.52 11.65 5.77
C THR A 87 10.43 12.00 7.26
N LYS A 88 9.23 11.94 7.87
CA LYS A 88 9.03 12.17 9.31
C LYS A 88 9.81 11.17 10.18
N GLN A 89 9.94 9.93 9.71
CA GLN A 89 10.71 8.88 10.36
C GLN A 89 12.22 8.98 10.11
N LYS A 90 12.68 9.97 9.33
CA LYS A 90 14.09 10.18 8.93
C LYS A 90 14.71 8.99 8.20
N VAL A 91 13.88 8.19 7.52
CA VAL A 91 14.30 7.03 6.69
C VAL A 91 14.28 7.35 5.19
N ASP A 92 13.95 8.60 4.83
CA ASP A 92 14.04 9.09 3.47
C ASP A 92 15.50 9.05 2.98
N GLY A 93 15.74 8.39 1.84
CA GLY A 93 17.08 8.11 1.30
C GLY A 93 18.00 7.26 2.18
N LYS A 94 17.52 6.67 3.29
CA LYS A 94 18.31 5.83 4.20
C LYS A 94 17.57 4.53 4.53
N PRO A 95 17.97 3.37 3.97
CA PRO A 95 17.42 2.09 4.38
C PRO A 95 17.77 1.81 5.87
N GLY A 96 16.76 1.54 6.70
CA GLY A 96 16.94 1.15 8.12
C GLY A 96 15.91 1.76 9.08
N VAL A 97 15.20 0.95 9.87
CA VAL A 97 14.37 1.44 11.01
C VAL A 97 15.30 1.82 12.16
N LEU A 98 15.13 3.01 12.73
CA LEU A 98 15.64 3.32 14.07
C LEU A 98 14.55 3.05 15.12
N LYS A 99 14.51 1.77 15.58
CA LYS A 99 13.72 1.15 16.67
C LYS A 99 12.18 1.12 16.49
N THR A 100 11.46 0.03 16.72
CA THR A 100 11.65 -1.14 17.60
C THR A 100 12.47 -2.28 16.99
N VAL A 101 13.48 -2.74 17.72
CA VAL A 101 14.45 -3.78 17.34
C VAL A 101 13.78 -5.09 16.88
N THR A 102 14.18 -5.63 15.73
CA THR A 102 14.93 -6.91 15.62
C THR A 102 15.73 -6.94 14.32
N GLU A 103 17.04 -6.69 14.48
CA GLU A 103 18.17 -7.22 13.70
C GLU A 103 18.18 -7.04 12.16
N THR A 104 19.05 -6.10 11.77
CA THR A 104 19.57 -5.75 10.45
C THR A 104 19.58 -6.87 9.40
N GLY A 105 19.24 -6.50 8.17
CA GLY A 105 19.52 -7.16 6.87
C GLY A 105 20.60 -8.27 6.83
N ALA A 106 20.28 -9.42 7.41
CA ALA A 106 20.91 -10.73 7.24
C ALA A 106 20.04 -11.80 7.92
N GLY A 107 18.73 -11.73 7.72
CA GLY A 107 17.78 -12.73 8.18
C GLY A 107 17.31 -12.52 9.60
N LEU A 108 16.07 -12.03 9.71
CA LEU A 108 15.22 -12.40 10.83
C LEU A 108 15.34 -13.92 11.01
N THR A 109 15.57 -14.39 12.22
CA THR A 109 15.04 -15.71 12.56
C THR A 109 13.52 -15.64 12.36
N LEU A 110 12.97 -16.23 11.29
CA LEU A 110 11.51 -16.26 11.14
C LEU A 110 10.81 -16.94 12.32
N TYR A 111 11.47 -17.79 13.11
CA TYR A 111 10.80 -18.55 14.17
C TYR A 111 11.75 -18.63 15.39
N ALA A 112 11.33 -18.42 16.63
CA ALA A 112 10.08 -18.83 17.27
C ALA A 112 9.19 -17.66 17.73
N THR A 113 7.99 -17.52 17.16
CA THR A 113 6.91 -16.80 17.82
C THR A 113 5.66 -17.67 17.79
N GLY A 114 5.14 -18.03 18.97
CA GLY A 114 3.86 -18.71 19.06
C GLY A 114 2.75 -17.82 18.48
N GLY A 115 1.70 -18.43 17.93
CA GLY A 115 0.52 -17.71 17.43
C GLY A 115 0.55 -17.29 15.95
N VAL A 116 1.46 -17.84 15.14
CA VAL A 116 1.37 -17.74 13.66
C VAL A 116 0.28 -18.68 13.17
N CYS A 117 -0.69 -18.13 12.43
CA CYS A 117 -1.79 -18.89 11.81
C CYS A 117 -1.55 -19.15 10.31
N ASN A 118 -0.68 -18.36 9.68
CA ASN A 118 -0.25 -18.58 8.31
C ASN A 118 1.20 -18.07 8.12
N ASP A 119 2.10 -18.97 7.75
CA ASP A 119 3.51 -18.74 7.49
C ASP A 119 3.90 -18.98 6.02
N PHE A 120 2.91 -19.19 5.15
CA PHE A 120 3.08 -19.48 3.72
C PHE A 120 4.03 -20.63 3.35
N ASN A 121 4.46 -21.46 4.32
CA ASN A 121 5.50 -22.48 4.12
C ASN A 121 4.96 -23.80 3.55
N VAL A 122 3.66 -24.06 3.70
CA VAL A 122 3.05 -25.33 3.29
C VAL A 122 2.91 -25.37 1.78
N ALA A 123 3.85 -26.04 1.10
CA ALA A 123 3.89 -26.11 -0.35
C ALA A 123 2.61 -26.67 -0.99
N ALA A 124 1.89 -27.57 -0.30
CA ALA A 124 0.63 -28.14 -0.77
C ALA A 124 -0.54 -27.13 -0.76
N ASP A 125 -0.43 -26.05 0.02
CA ASP A 125 -1.44 -24.98 0.11
C ASP A 125 -1.24 -23.93 -1.00
N TRP A 126 -0.13 -24.01 -1.76
CA TRP A 126 0.11 -23.17 -2.92
C TRP A 126 -0.48 -23.80 -4.18
N HIS A 127 -1.24 -23.01 -4.93
CA HIS A 127 -1.95 -23.43 -6.11
C HIS A 127 -1.75 -22.42 -7.25
N GLY A 128 -2.11 -22.81 -8.48
CA GLY A 128 -2.00 -21.96 -9.66
C GLY A 128 -0.73 -22.25 -10.48
N GLU A 129 -0.37 -21.28 -11.30
CA GLU A 129 0.83 -21.30 -12.16
C GLU A 129 1.75 -20.16 -11.73
N PRO A 130 3.08 -20.25 -11.97
CA PRO A 130 4.01 -19.15 -11.69
C PRO A 130 3.45 -17.80 -12.13
N TRP A 131 3.70 -16.76 -11.33
CA TRP A 131 3.17 -15.39 -11.49
C TRP A 131 1.69 -15.20 -11.17
N THR A 132 0.89 -16.27 -11.12
CA THR A 132 -0.52 -16.23 -10.69
C THR A 132 -0.81 -17.30 -9.65
N SER A 133 0.16 -17.56 -8.78
CA SER A 133 -0.02 -18.47 -7.67
C SER A 133 -0.92 -17.82 -6.62
N TYR A 134 -1.62 -18.66 -5.87
CA TYR A 134 -2.41 -18.25 -4.73
C TYR A 134 -2.23 -19.24 -3.59
N TYR A 135 -2.44 -18.76 -2.38
CA TYR A 135 -2.35 -19.57 -1.19
C TYR A 135 -3.73 -19.92 -0.68
N ALA A 136 -3.95 -21.16 -0.27
CA ALA A 136 -5.24 -21.68 0.14
C ALA A 136 -5.95 -20.75 1.14
N GLY A 137 -7.22 -20.45 0.86
CA GLY A 137 -8.07 -19.53 1.63
C GLY A 137 -7.82 -18.04 1.41
N TRP A 138 -6.67 -17.64 0.86
CA TRP A 138 -6.32 -16.24 0.68
C TRP A 138 -6.64 -15.77 -0.75
N GLY A 139 -7.61 -14.87 -0.87
CA GLY A 139 -8.11 -14.39 -2.16
C GLY A 139 -7.34 -13.19 -2.69
N SER A 140 -6.72 -13.33 -3.86
CA SER A 140 -5.99 -12.25 -4.52
C SER A 140 -6.91 -11.22 -5.18
N PHE A 141 -6.56 -9.94 -5.07
CA PHE A 141 -7.28 -8.82 -5.68
C PHE A 141 -6.31 -7.73 -6.13
N ALA A 142 -6.68 -6.97 -7.16
CA ALA A 142 -5.88 -5.85 -7.66
C ALA A 142 -6.77 -4.76 -8.27
N ALA A 143 -6.28 -3.53 -8.22
CA ALA A 143 -6.89 -2.39 -8.88
C ALA A 143 -6.86 -2.58 -10.39
N ASP A 144 -7.95 -2.22 -11.05
CA ASP A 144 -8.09 -2.31 -12.50
C ASP A 144 -8.74 -1.03 -13.05
N ASP A 145 -8.05 0.10 -12.83
CA ASP A 145 -8.42 1.43 -13.28
C ASP A 145 -7.21 2.30 -13.66
N GLY A 146 -7.38 3.10 -14.73
CA GLY A 146 -6.33 3.99 -15.22
C GLY A 146 -5.01 3.25 -15.45
N TYR A 147 -3.94 3.69 -14.76
CA TYR A 147 -2.61 3.08 -14.86
C TYR A 147 -2.42 1.83 -13.99
N TYR A 148 -3.29 1.63 -13.01
CA TYR A 148 -3.30 0.44 -12.18
C TYR A 148 -4.10 -0.64 -12.90
N GLN A 149 -3.42 -1.66 -13.40
CA GLN A 149 -4.04 -2.67 -14.22
C GLN A 149 -3.83 -4.02 -13.54
N ALA A 150 -4.93 -4.70 -13.19
CA ALA A 150 -4.86 -5.95 -12.45
C ALA A 150 -4.07 -7.01 -13.23
N LYS A 151 -4.12 -6.94 -14.57
CA LYS A 151 -3.34 -7.77 -15.50
C LYS A 151 -1.82 -7.66 -15.34
N ASN A 152 -1.33 -6.53 -14.83
CA ASN A 152 0.09 -6.24 -14.65
C ASN A 152 0.60 -6.69 -13.28
N VAL A 153 -0.18 -7.40 -12.47
CA VAL A 153 0.25 -7.82 -11.12
C VAL A 153 0.47 -9.31 -11.08
N THR A 154 1.58 -9.71 -10.47
CA THR A 154 1.89 -11.10 -10.18
C THR A 154 1.72 -11.40 -8.70
N PHE A 155 1.17 -12.57 -8.41
CA PHE A 155 1.12 -13.16 -7.08
C PHE A 155 1.92 -14.46 -7.12
N ASP A 156 2.87 -14.63 -6.22
CA ASP A 156 3.68 -15.84 -6.24
C ASP A 156 4.22 -16.27 -4.88
N LEU A 157 4.63 -17.52 -4.84
CA LEU A 157 5.49 -18.10 -3.83
C LEU A 157 6.91 -17.55 -4.00
N GLU A 158 7.46 -16.92 -2.97
CA GLU A 158 8.86 -16.49 -2.97
C GLU A 158 9.68 -17.26 -1.93
N ARG A 159 10.74 -17.93 -2.42
CA ARG A 159 11.70 -18.69 -1.61
C ARG A 159 13.07 -18.02 -1.51
N SER A 160 13.36 -17.09 -2.42
CA SER A 160 14.65 -16.40 -2.47
C SER A 160 14.75 -15.24 -1.49
N VAL A 161 13.60 -14.67 -1.12
CA VAL A 161 13.49 -13.62 -0.08
C VAL A 161 13.02 -14.22 1.26
N GLY A 162 13.03 -15.56 1.35
CA GLY A 162 13.03 -16.28 2.64
C GLY A 162 14.16 -15.77 3.54
N PRO A 163 14.12 -16.03 4.85
CA PRO A 163 14.47 -15.00 5.83
C PRO A 163 15.96 -14.87 6.11
N GLY A 164 16.66 -14.27 5.16
CA GLY A 164 18.10 -14.18 5.14
C GLY A 164 18.77 -15.54 5.32
N LYS A 165 19.29 -15.85 6.52
CA LYS A 165 20.13 -17.04 6.80
C LYS A 165 19.48 -18.41 6.56
N ASN A 166 18.20 -18.47 6.25
CA ASN A 166 17.48 -19.71 5.91
C ASN A 166 17.06 -19.79 4.44
N TYR A 167 17.64 -18.95 3.57
CA TYR A 167 17.56 -19.11 2.12
C TYR A 167 17.74 -20.58 1.72
N GLY A 168 16.81 -21.11 0.92
CA GLY A 168 16.85 -22.50 0.45
C GLY A 168 16.38 -23.58 1.45
N LYS A 169 16.00 -23.23 2.69
CA LYS A 169 15.54 -24.19 3.71
C LYS A 169 14.03 -24.48 3.66
N ASN A 170 13.44 -24.52 2.46
CA ASN A 170 11.99 -24.69 2.27
C ASN A 170 11.12 -23.65 2.99
N GLN A 171 11.64 -22.44 3.17
CA GLN A 171 10.87 -21.31 3.68
C GLN A 171 10.36 -20.45 2.53
N ALA A 172 9.17 -19.92 2.71
CA ALA A 172 8.38 -19.30 1.67
C ALA A 172 7.66 -18.08 2.22
N SER A 173 7.49 -17.08 1.36
CA SER A 173 6.71 -15.88 1.63
C SER A 173 5.75 -15.63 0.48
N MET A 174 4.67 -14.89 0.75
CA MET A 174 3.79 -14.39 -0.29
C MET A 174 4.43 -13.19 -0.97
N LYS A 175 4.53 -13.20 -2.29
CA LYS A 175 5.03 -12.09 -3.11
C LYS A 175 3.92 -11.45 -3.92
N ILE A 176 3.89 -10.12 -3.90
CA ILE A 176 3.10 -9.28 -4.80
C ILE A 176 4.09 -8.41 -5.56
N ALA A 177 4.07 -8.47 -6.89
CA ALA A 177 5.06 -7.77 -7.71
C ALA A 177 4.49 -7.27 -9.03
N SER A 178 5.19 -6.28 -9.60
CA SER A 178 4.94 -5.75 -10.94
C SER A 178 6.15 -4.97 -11.42
N ASN A 179 6.26 -4.76 -12.75
CA ASN A 179 7.12 -3.73 -13.34
C ASN A 179 6.33 -2.47 -13.74
N GLN A 180 5.07 -2.36 -13.28
CA GLN A 180 4.12 -1.29 -13.58
C GLN A 180 3.48 -0.80 -12.28
N PRO A 181 2.84 0.38 -12.30
CA PRO A 181 2.06 0.84 -11.17
C PRO A 181 0.99 -0.19 -10.78
N TYR A 182 0.93 -0.54 -9.50
CA TYR A 182 -0.04 -1.48 -8.97
C TYR A 182 -0.51 -1.11 -7.56
N ASP A 183 -1.72 -1.56 -7.27
CA ASP A 183 -2.36 -1.58 -5.97
C ASP A 183 -3.04 -2.94 -5.91
N ALA A 184 -2.50 -3.84 -5.09
CA ALA A 184 -2.91 -5.23 -5.09
C ALA A 184 -2.66 -5.88 -3.75
N GLY A 185 -3.40 -6.94 -3.48
CA GLY A 185 -3.34 -7.62 -2.20
C GLY A 185 -3.93 -9.01 -2.20
N VAL A 186 -3.87 -9.60 -1.01
CA VAL A 186 -4.59 -10.83 -0.67
C VAL A 186 -5.49 -10.57 0.53
N MET A 187 -6.68 -11.16 0.54
CA MET A 187 -7.62 -11.12 1.65
C MET A 187 -7.67 -12.49 2.34
N SER A 188 -7.70 -12.51 3.66
CA SER A 188 -7.92 -13.74 4.43
C SER A 188 -9.32 -14.31 4.19
N PRO A 189 -9.56 -15.58 4.54
CA PRO A 189 -10.92 -16.05 4.83
C PRO A 189 -11.61 -15.15 5.86
N ALA A 190 -12.94 -15.20 5.91
CA ALA A 190 -13.69 -14.54 6.97
C ALA A 190 -13.40 -15.20 8.32
N ILE A 191 -12.85 -14.43 9.26
CA ILE A 191 -12.47 -14.90 10.58
C ILE A 191 -13.65 -14.64 11.52
N LYS A 192 -14.18 -15.72 12.11
CA LYS A 192 -15.31 -15.65 13.04
C LYS A 192 -14.92 -14.94 14.33
N VAL A 193 -15.74 -13.95 14.71
CA VAL A 193 -15.59 -13.16 15.94
C VAL A 193 -16.98 -12.86 16.51
N LYS A 194 -17.04 -12.30 17.72
CA LYS A 194 -18.26 -11.70 18.27
C LYS A 194 -18.18 -10.19 18.16
N PRO A 195 -19.31 -9.50 17.86
CA PRO A 195 -19.35 -8.05 17.91
C PRO A 195 -18.82 -7.52 19.24
N GLY A 196 -17.97 -6.50 19.17
CA GLY A 196 -17.34 -5.86 20.31
C GLY A 196 -16.01 -6.47 20.76
N GLN A 197 -15.61 -7.63 20.23
CA GLN A 197 -14.30 -8.23 20.55
C GLN A 197 -13.14 -7.46 19.93
N TRP A 198 -12.00 -7.44 20.60
CA TRP A 198 -10.74 -6.95 20.07
C TRP A 198 -10.08 -7.99 19.17
N VAL A 199 -9.67 -7.54 17.99
CA VAL A 199 -8.91 -8.31 17.01
C VAL A 199 -7.58 -7.61 16.80
N LYS A 200 -6.51 -8.29 17.17
CA LYS A 200 -5.14 -7.84 16.91
C LYS A 200 -4.55 -8.65 15.78
N VAL A 201 -3.89 -7.98 14.85
CA VAL A 201 -3.20 -8.62 13.73
C VAL A 201 -1.76 -8.13 13.69
N ARG A 202 -0.83 -9.07 13.49
CA ARG A 202 0.56 -8.80 13.15
C ARG A 202 0.92 -9.57 11.89
N VAL A 203 1.75 -8.96 11.06
CA VAL A 203 2.29 -9.60 9.86
C VAL A 203 3.67 -9.04 9.59
N LYS A 204 4.59 -9.91 9.15
CA LYS A 204 5.89 -9.46 8.66
C LYS A 204 5.76 -9.05 7.21
N TYR A 205 6.44 -7.98 6.83
CA TYR A 205 6.51 -7.53 5.44
C TYR A 205 7.93 -7.16 5.06
N LEU A 206 8.23 -7.22 3.77
CA LEU A 206 9.46 -6.66 3.20
C LEU A 206 9.10 -5.91 1.92
N VAL A 207 9.53 -4.65 1.81
CA VAL A 207 9.51 -3.92 0.54
C VAL A 207 10.91 -4.03 -0.06
N TYR A 208 11.02 -4.54 -1.29
CA TYR A 208 12.31 -4.71 -1.95
C TYR A 208 13.00 -3.37 -2.15
N ASN A 209 14.26 -3.27 -1.74
CA ASN A 209 15.05 -2.08 -1.96
C ASN A 209 15.60 -2.09 -3.40
N HIS A 210 14.98 -1.30 -4.25
CA HIS A 210 15.46 -1.03 -5.60
C HIS A 210 16.13 0.35 -5.61
N ASP A 211 17.27 0.46 -6.28
CA ASP A 211 17.97 1.73 -6.45
C ASP A 211 17.23 2.55 -7.52
N SER A 212 16.64 3.68 -7.12
CA SER A 212 15.73 4.45 -7.99
C SER A 212 15.89 5.97 -7.88
N ASP A 213 17.09 6.45 -7.53
CA ASP A 213 17.40 7.89 -7.44
C ASP A 213 16.39 8.69 -6.60
N GLY A 214 15.81 8.07 -5.57
CA GLY A 214 14.85 8.69 -4.65
C GLY A 214 13.37 8.50 -4.99
N MET A 215 13.03 7.79 -6.07
CA MET A 215 11.64 7.50 -6.47
C MET A 215 11.04 6.26 -5.78
N ASN A 216 11.45 6.01 -4.54
CA ASN A 216 11.01 4.87 -3.74
C ASN A 216 9.68 5.20 -3.06
N TYR A 217 8.57 5.08 -3.82
CA TYR A 217 7.22 5.30 -3.30
C TYR A 217 6.46 4.01 -2.95
N ASP A 218 7.12 2.86 -3.09
CA ASP A 218 6.52 1.56 -2.79
C ASP A 218 6.22 1.38 -1.32
N TYR A 219 5.09 0.79 -0.97
CA TYR A 219 4.75 0.53 0.42
C TYR A 219 3.88 -0.71 0.59
N ALA A 220 4.07 -1.37 1.74
CA ALA A 220 3.18 -2.41 2.22
C ALA A 220 2.07 -1.77 3.06
N SER A 221 0.93 -2.42 3.16
CA SER A 221 -0.11 -2.06 4.11
C SER A 221 -0.90 -3.28 4.55
N MET A 222 -1.49 -3.16 5.73
CA MET A 222 -2.41 -4.14 6.28
C MET A 222 -3.73 -3.43 6.59
N GLY A 223 -4.83 -3.98 6.09
CA GLY A 223 -6.17 -3.52 6.37
C GLY A 223 -6.94 -4.54 7.19
N ILE A 224 -7.76 -4.09 8.15
CA ILE A 224 -8.73 -4.97 8.82
C ILE A 224 -10.14 -4.43 8.54
N ILE A 225 -10.98 -5.25 7.95
CA ILE A 225 -12.42 -4.99 7.76
C ILE A 225 -13.12 -5.45 9.05
N PRO A 226 -13.63 -4.53 9.90
CA PRO A 226 -14.21 -4.90 11.20
C PRO A 226 -15.62 -5.52 11.09
N ARG A 227 -16.22 -5.45 9.90
CA ARG A 227 -17.49 -6.07 9.51
C ARG A 227 -17.60 -6.06 7.99
N LEU A 228 -18.03 -7.17 7.38
CA LEU A 228 -18.26 -7.22 5.93
C LEU A 228 -19.15 -6.07 5.43
N GLY A 229 -18.76 -5.46 4.31
CA GLY A 229 -19.39 -4.27 3.74
C GLY A 229 -18.97 -2.94 4.37
N GLN A 230 -18.14 -2.94 5.42
CA GLN A 230 -17.48 -1.72 5.91
C GLN A 230 -16.12 -1.50 5.24
N ARG A 231 -15.61 -0.26 5.35
CA ARG A 231 -14.26 0.08 4.89
C ARG A 231 -13.23 -0.56 5.81
N ALA A 232 -12.14 -1.05 5.23
CA ALA A 232 -10.98 -1.49 6.00
C ALA A 232 -10.32 -0.31 6.74
N ILE A 233 -9.81 -0.60 7.93
CA ILE A 233 -8.96 0.31 8.70
C ILE A 233 -7.52 -0.11 8.44
N TYR A 234 -6.67 0.83 8.03
CA TYR A 234 -5.34 0.53 7.51
C TYR A 234 -4.20 0.93 8.44
N THR A 235 -3.13 0.14 8.39
CA THR A 235 -1.79 0.51 8.83
C THR A 235 -0.81 0.33 7.67
N PHE A 236 0.27 1.10 7.66
CA PHE A 236 1.16 1.21 6.51
C PHE A 236 2.62 0.96 6.88
N GLY A 237 3.34 0.33 5.96
CA GLY A 237 4.71 -0.14 6.13
C GLY A 237 5.59 0.37 5.01
N TYR A 238 6.57 1.19 5.37
CA TYR A 238 7.44 1.90 4.42
C TYR A 238 8.87 1.36 4.44
N HIS A 239 9.10 0.35 5.26
CA HIS A 239 10.43 -0.15 5.51
C HIS A 239 10.95 -1.01 4.36
N ARG A 240 12.21 -0.77 3.94
CA ARG A 240 12.77 -1.35 2.71
C ARG A 240 14.07 -2.10 2.96
N GLY A 241 14.30 -3.13 2.15
CA GLY A 241 15.56 -3.89 2.12
C GLY A 241 15.74 -4.87 3.27
N GLU A 242 14.87 -4.81 4.29
CA GLU A 242 14.81 -5.77 5.38
C GLU A 242 13.37 -5.97 5.83
N TRP A 243 13.14 -7.06 6.52
CA TRP A 243 11.82 -7.40 7.04
C TRP A 243 11.44 -6.50 8.21
N ALA A 244 10.18 -6.08 8.25
CA ALA A 244 9.58 -5.30 9.32
C ALA A 244 8.20 -5.86 9.68
N VAL A 245 7.54 -5.26 10.67
CA VAL A 245 6.23 -5.72 11.17
C VAL A 245 5.17 -4.64 10.96
N LEU A 246 4.02 -5.05 10.46
CA LEU A 246 2.77 -4.30 10.56
C LEU A 246 1.98 -4.85 11.74
N GLU A 247 1.44 -3.96 12.56
CA GLU A 247 0.62 -4.30 13.71
C GLU A 247 -0.58 -3.36 13.77
N GLN A 248 -1.75 -3.92 14.02
CA GLN A 248 -2.97 -3.17 14.22
C GLN A 248 -3.93 -3.92 15.12
N GLU A 249 -4.73 -3.18 15.86
CA GLU A 249 -5.80 -3.71 16.69
C GLU A 249 -7.08 -2.93 16.37
N VAL A 250 -8.17 -3.66 16.16
CA VAL A 250 -9.49 -3.10 15.85
C VAL A 250 -10.56 -3.79 16.68
N ARG A 251 -11.68 -3.09 16.88
CA ARG A 251 -12.86 -3.68 17.50
C ARG A 251 -13.77 -4.25 16.42
N ALA A 252 -14.18 -5.51 16.57
CA ALA A 252 -15.15 -6.14 15.68
C ALA A 252 -16.51 -5.44 15.77
N HIS A 253 -17.10 -5.13 14.62
CA HIS A 253 -18.43 -4.56 14.50
C HIS A 253 -19.47 -5.57 13.99
N GLY A 254 -19.01 -6.74 13.55
CA GLY A 254 -19.84 -7.85 13.06
C GLY A 254 -19.43 -9.18 13.69
N ASP A 255 -19.94 -10.26 13.11
CA ASP A 255 -19.61 -11.65 13.43
C ASP A 255 -18.39 -12.18 12.65
N GLU A 256 -17.88 -11.37 11.73
CA GLU A 256 -16.74 -11.67 10.88
C GLU A 256 -15.84 -10.45 10.70
N VAL A 257 -14.53 -10.73 10.67
CA VAL A 257 -13.50 -9.78 10.22
C VAL A 257 -12.70 -10.38 9.08
N VAL A 258 -12.15 -9.51 8.24
CA VAL A 258 -11.25 -9.90 7.13
C VAL A 258 -9.98 -9.10 7.23
N VAL A 259 -8.84 -9.77 7.06
CA VAL A 259 -7.51 -9.15 6.99
C VAL A 259 -7.11 -9.01 5.53
N MET A 260 -6.58 -7.84 5.17
CA MET A 260 -6.08 -7.52 3.85
C MET A 260 -4.58 -7.24 3.94
N LEU A 261 -3.77 -7.87 3.10
CA LEU A 261 -2.35 -7.57 2.96
C LEU A 261 -2.14 -7.00 1.56
N GLN A 262 -1.60 -5.78 1.45
CA GLN A 262 -1.50 -5.07 0.18
C GLN A 262 -0.12 -4.51 -0.08
N GLY A 263 0.36 -4.73 -1.30
CA GLY A 263 1.51 -4.04 -1.87
C GLY A 263 1.06 -2.94 -2.82
N HIS A 264 1.78 -1.83 -2.79
CA HIS A 264 1.53 -0.70 -3.66
C HIS A 264 2.84 -0.21 -4.27
N SER A 265 2.81 0.04 -5.58
CA SER A 265 3.84 0.79 -6.29
C SER A 265 3.16 1.78 -7.22
N PRO A 266 3.43 3.08 -7.13
CA PRO A 266 2.88 4.03 -8.08
C PRO A 266 3.72 4.13 -9.37
N ALA A 267 4.87 3.46 -9.46
CA ALA A 267 5.85 3.67 -10.52
C ALA A 267 6.06 2.46 -11.43
N ALA A 268 6.51 2.71 -12.65
CA ALA A 268 6.95 1.67 -13.59
C ALA A 268 8.40 1.25 -13.29
N LEU A 269 8.55 0.51 -12.20
CA LEU A 269 9.83 -0.04 -11.75
C LEU A 269 9.61 -1.47 -11.27
N ASN A 270 10.69 -2.25 -11.14
CA ASN A 270 10.61 -3.63 -10.64
C ASN A 270 10.33 -3.63 -9.12
N SER A 271 9.05 -3.53 -8.77
CA SER A 271 8.58 -3.48 -7.40
C SER A 271 8.17 -4.88 -6.93
N ASN A 272 8.64 -5.23 -5.73
CA ASN A 272 8.36 -6.52 -5.12
C ASN A 272 8.10 -6.31 -3.62
N ILE A 273 6.94 -6.76 -3.16
CA ILE A 273 6.52 -6.66 -1.76
C ILE A 273 6.16 -8.06 -1.26
N TYR A 274 6.69 -8.40 -0.09
CA TYR A 274 6.57 -9.72 0.50
C TYR A 274 5.82 -9.66 1.83
N PHE A 275 5.08 -10.72 2.14
CA PHE A 275 4.40 -10.91 3.42
C PHE A 275 4.65 -12.30 3.97
N ASP A 276 4.79 -12.39 5.30
CA ASP A 276 5.02 -13.64 6.00
C ASP A 276 4.55 -13.57 7.47
N ASP A 277 4.44 -14.72 8.12
CA ASP A 277 4.09 -14.88 9.54
C ASP A 277 2.87 -14.05 9.98
N VAL A 278 1.72 -14.34 9.39
CA VAL A 278 0.45 -13.75 9.80
C VAL A 278 0.06 -14.31 11.17
N GLN A 279 -0.17 -13.40 12.11
CA GLN A 279 -0.61 -13.70 13.46
C GLN A 279 -1.89 -12.92 13.74
N ILE A 280 -2.93 -13.61 14.21
CA ILE A 280 -4.22 -13.01 14.54
C ILE A 280 -4.58 -13.44 15.96
N TRP A 281 -4.97 -12.49 16.81
CA TRP A 281 -5.50 -12.75 18.14
C TRP A 281 -6.90 -12.18 18.27
N ILE A 282 -7.79 -12.94 18.93
CA ILE A 282 -9.15 -12.52 19.29
C ILE A 282 -9.23 -12.54 20.81
N GLU A 283 -9.44 -11.37 21.43
CA GLU A 283 -9.43 -11.23 22.91
C GLU A 283 -8.15 -11.81 23.55
N GLY A 284 -7.00 -11.60 22.90
CA GLY A 284 -5.71 -12.09 23.37
C GLY A 284 -5.41 -13.56 23.05
N GLU A 285 -6.38 -14.32 22.54
CA GLU A 285 -6.19 -15.73 22.18
C GLU A 285 -5.74 -15.87 20.71
N PRO A 286 -4.63 -16.56 20.41
CA PRO A 286 -4.14 -16.72 19.05
C PRO A 286 -5.06 -17.62 18.24
N VAL A 287 -5.43 -17.14 17.05
CA VAL A 287 -6.03 -17.96 16.00
C VAL A 287 -4.99 -18.97 15.53
N LYS A 288 -5.36 -20.25 15.49
CA LYS A 288 -4.42 -21.33 15.12
C LYS A 288 -4.29 -21.55 13.61
N ASP A 289 -5.37 -21.29 12.89
CA ASP A 289 -5.44 -21.47 11.44
C ASP A 289 -6.29 -20.35 10.84
N CYS A 290 -5.76 -19.70 9.82
CA CYS A 290 -6.41 -18.62 9.09
C CYS A 290 -6.38 -18.88 7.58
N LYS A 291 -6.47 -20.16 7.18
CA LYS A 291 -6.41 -20.64 5.78
C LYS A 291 -7.73 -21.23 5.25
N GLY A 292 -8.78 -21.31 6.10
CA GLY A 292 -10.15 -21.63 5.70
C GLY A 292 -10.49 -23.11 5.69
#